data_AF-A0A852IQJ5-F1
#
_entry.id   AF-A0A852IQJ5-F1
#
_cell.length_a   1.000
_cell.length_b   1.000
_cell.length_c   1.000
_cell.angle_alpha   90.00
_cell.angle_beta   90.00
_cell.angle_gamma   90.00
#
_symmetry.space_group_name_H-M   'P 1'
#
loop_
_entity.id
_entity.type
_entity.pdbx_description
1 polymer ?
#
loop_
_entity_poly.entity_id
_entity_poly.type
_entity_poly.pdbx_seq_one_letter_code
_entity_poly.pdbx_strand_id
1 'polypeptide(L)'
;FFQDGGSLVGEVNEEGEMTGEKIAYVYPDGKTAYSGRFIDGEMIEAKLATLTSLEDGKPQFEVVSGSPVYSFDKSTSSCISTNALLPDPYESERVYVDVSLISSAGEGLFSKVAAEASTVMSFYNGVRITHQEVDGRDWALNGNTISLDDETVIDVPEPYNHAAKYCASLGHKANHSFTPNCIYDPFVHPRFGPIKCIRTIRAVEKDEELTVAYGYDHNPVGQNGPEAPEWYQLELKAFQAAQQK
;
A
#
# COMPACT_ATOMS: atom_id res chain seq x y z
N PHE A 1 -5.59 -2.93 -18.18
CA PHE A 1 -5.65 -1.95 -17.07
C PHE A 1 -6.36 -2.60 -15.90
N PHE A 2 -5.84 -2.41 -14.70
CA PHE A 2 -6.50 -2.75 -13.44
C PHE A 2 -7.36 -1.56 -12.98
N GLN A 3 -8.30 -1.81 -12.06
CA GLN A 3 -9.18 -0.75 -11.53
C GLN A 3 -8.40 0.32 -10.73
N ASP A 4 -7.26 -0.06 -10.15
CA ASP A 4 -6.40 0.82 -9.36
C ASP A 4 -5.58 1.83 -10.18
N GLY A 5 -5.57 1.71 -11.51
CA GLY A 5 -4.84 2.55 -12.46
C GLY A 5 -3.57 1.90 -13.03
N GLY A 6 -3.08 0.81 -12.43
CA GLY A 6 -1.97 0.05 -12.97
C GLY A 6 -2.32 -0.70 -14.26
N SER A 7 -1.31 -1.18 -14.99
CA SER A 7 -1.54 -1.97 -16.21
C SER A 7 -0.42 -2.96 -16.50
N LEU A 8 -0.77 -4.07 -17.16
CA LEU A 8 0.18 -4.96 -17.83
C LEU A 8 0.16 -4.67 -19.33
N VAL A 9 1.34 -4.62 -19.94
CA VAL A 9 1.51 -4.33 -21.36
C VAL A 9 2.66 -5.12 -21.96
N GLY A 10 2.46 -5.61 -23.17
CA GLY A 10 3.44 -6.40 -23.92
C GLY A 10 2.77 -7.13 -25.08
N GLU A 11 3.58 -7.78 -25.91
CA GLU A 11 3.06 -8.70 -26.93
C GLU A 11 2.64 -10.01 -26.24
N VAL A 12 1.41 -10.45 -26.47
CA VAL A 12 0.89 -11.71 -25.92
C VAL A 12 1.41 -12.92 -26.70
N ASN A 13 1.46 -14.08 -26.05
CA ASN A 13 1.80 -15.34 -26.69
C ASN A 13 0.66 -15.86 -27.59
N GLU A 14 0.83 -17.04 -28.19
CA GLU A 14 -0.17 -17.68 -29.06
C GLU A 14 -1.51 -17.98 -28.36
N GLU A 15 -1.49 -18.07 -27.03
CA GLU A 15 -2.66 -18.34 -26.18
C GLU A 15 -3.36 -17.04 -25.70
N GLY A 16 -2.79 -15.88 -26.04
CA GLY A 16 -3.31 -14.57 -25.64
C GLY A 16 -2.88 -14.14 -24.23
N GLU A 17 -1.89 -14.82 -23.65
CA GLU A 17 -1.38 -14.57 -22.30
C GLU A 17 -0.22 -13.56 -22.31
N MET A 18 -0.06 -12.83 -21.21
CA MET A 18 1.07 -11.91 -20.99
C MET A 18 2.33 -12.68 -20.59
N THR A 19 2.85 -13.48 -21.52
CA THR A 19 4.01 -14.37 -21.34
C THR A 19 5.15 -13.99 -22.28
N GLY A 20 6.28 -13.55 -21.74
CA GLY A 20 7.46 -13.19 -22.54
C GLY A 20 8.52 -12.39 -21.79
N GLU A 21 9.64 -12.12 -22.47
CA GLU A 21 10.82 -11.38 -21.92
C GLU A 21 10.69 -9.84 -21.98
N LYS A 22 9.65 -9.34 -22.66
CA LYS A 22 9.42 -7.91 -22.92
C LYS A 22 8.01 -7.50 -22.50
N ILE A 23 7.58 -8.00 -21.36
CA ILE A 23 6.32 -7.59 -20.72
C ILE A 23 6.66 -6.54 -19.66
N ALA A 24 5.74 -5.63 -19.42
CA ALA A 24 5.88 -4.63 -18.38
C ALA A 24 4.61 -4.47 -17.56
N TYR A 25 4.78 -4.24 -16.26
CA TYR A 25 3.79 -3.62 -15.41
C TYR A 25 4.07 -2.11 -15.36
N VAL A 26 3.06 -1.28 -15.62
CA VAL A 26 3.13 0.18 -15.49
C VAL A 26 2.27 0.61 -14.30
N TYR A 27 2.87 1.37 -13.39
CA TYR A 27 2.21 1.93 -12.21
C TYR A 27 1.15 2.98 -12.56
N PRO A 28 0.30 3.40 -11.61
CA PRO A 28 -0.78 4.36 -11.86
C PRO A 28 -0.35 5.75 -12.34
N ASP A 29 0.94 6.09 -12.25
CA ASP A 29 1.45 7.34 -12.82
C ASP A 29 1.65 7.29 -14.33
N GLY A 30 1.42 6.13 -14.97
CA GLY A 30 1.62 5.94 -16.39
C GLY A 30 3.08 6.09 -16.83
N LYS A 31 4.03 6.01 -15.89
CA LYS A 31 5.45 6.29 -16.15
C LYS A 31 6.36 5.25 -15.52
N THR A 32 6.25 5.04 -14.22
CA THR A 32 7.08 4.08 -13.49
C THR A 32 6.66 2.68 -13.88
N ALA A 33 7.63 1.80 -14.17
CA ALA A 33 7.32 0.46 -14.65
C ALA A 33 8.30 -0.60 -14.13
N TYR A 34 7.85 -1.85 -14.09
CA TYR A 34 8.71 -3.02 -14.08
C TYR A 34 8.70 -3.64 -15.46
N SER A 35 9.85 -3.74 -16.12
CA SER A 35 9.98 -4.35 -17.44
C SER A 35 10.88 -5.58 -17.38
N GLY A 36 10.43 -6.69 -17.97
CA GLY A 36 11.20 -7.93 -18.03
C GLY A 36 10.35 -9.15 -18.34
N ARG A 37 10.67 -10.26 -17.67
CA ARG A 37 10.08 -11.57 -17.90
C ARG A 37 8.82 -11.79 -17.06
N PHE A 38 7.72 -12.06 -17.73
CA PHE A 38 6.44 -12.41 -17.14
C PHE A 38 5.93 -13.73 -17.71
N ILE A 39 5.15 -14.48 -16.94
CA ILE A 39 4.45 -15.69 -17.37
C ILE A 39 3.00 -15.57 -16.90
N ASP A 40 2.05 -15.61 -17.83
CA ASP A 40 0.62 -15.39 -17.59
C ASP A 40 0.34 -14.14 -16.74
N GLY A 41 1.06 -13.06 -17.03
CA GLY A 41 0.96 -11.80 -16.29
C GLY A 41 1.60 -11.79 -14.90
N GLU A 42 2.12 -12.91 -14.40
CA GLU A 42 2.92 -12.97 -13.18
C GLU A 42 4.36 -12.50 -13.45
N MET A 43 4.84 -11.55 -12.65
CA MET A 43 6.18 -11.00 -12.77
C MET A 43 7.22 -12.01 -12.28
N ILE A 44 8.01 -12.60 -13.18
CA ILE A 44 9.03 -13.58 -12.76
C ILE A 44 10.35 -12.87 -12.47
N GLU A 45 10.82 -12.04 -13.40
CA GLU A 45 12.07 -11.28 -13.26
C GLU A 45 11.96 -9.96 -14.04
N ALA A 46 11.82 -8.84 -13.35
CA ALA A 46 11.73 -7.54 -13.98
C ALA A 46 12.63 -6.50 -13.29
N LYS A 47 13.02 -5.47 -14.04
CA LYS A 47 13.79 -4.35 -13.53
C LYS A 47 12.95 -3.09 -13.57
N LEU A 48 13.26 -2.14 -12.69
CA LEU A 48 12.72 -0.79 -12.75
C LEU A 48 13.04 -0.19 -14.12
N ALA A 49 12.01 0.37 -14.74
CA ALA A 49 12.08 1.06 -16.01
C ALA A 49 11.17 2.28 -16.00
N THR A 50 11.40 3.18 -16.95
CA THR A 50 10.54 4.34 -17.22
C THR A 50 9.89 4.18 -18.59
N LEU A 51 8.58 4.33 -18.67
CA LEU A 51 7.88 4.50 -19.96
C LEU A 51 8.26 5.86 -20.54
N THR A 52 8.99 5.87 -21.67
CA THR A 52 9.53 7.10 -22.27
C THR A 52 8.70 7.60 -23.44
N SER A 53 8.14 6.68 -24.24
CA SER A 53 7.36 7.02 -25.43
C SER A 53 6.43 5.89 -25.88
N LEU A 54 5.56 6.21 -26.84
CA LEU A 54 4.80 5.26 -27.63
C LEU A 54 5.27 5.36 -29.09
N GLU A 55 5.83 4.29 -29.63
CA GLU A 55 6.24 4.19 -31.04
C GLU A 55 5.29 3.24 -31.76
N ASP A 56 4.54 3.74 -32.75
CA ASP A 56 3.48 2.98 -33.44
C ASP A 56 2.48 2.30 -32.50
N GLY A 57 2.17 2.96 -31.38
CA GLY A 57 1.29 2.43 -30.33
C GLY A 57 1.95 1.41 -29.39
N LYS A 58 3.23 1.10 -29.58
CA LYS A 58 4.01 0.20 -28.72
C LYS A 58 4.79 1.00 -27.66
N PRO A 59 4.67 0.66 -26.37
CA PRO A 59 5.39 1.34 -25.31
C PRO A 59 6.89 1.08 -25.38
N GLN A 60 7.67 2.14 -25.21
CA GLN A 60 9.12 2.09 -25.11
C GLN A 60 9.54 2.29 -23.66
N PHE A 61 10.33 1.36 -23.15
CA PHE A 61 10.81 1.38 -21.77
C PHE A 61 12.32 1.56 -21.72
N GLU A 62 12.78 2.49 -20.91
CA GLU A 62 14.19 2.64 -20.56
C GLU A 62 14.43 2.01 -19.19
N VAL A 63 15.22 0.94 -19.15
CA VAL A 63 15.58 0.24 -17.90
C VAL A 63 16.54 1.11 -17.09
N VAL A 64 16.23 1.31 -15.81
CA VAL A 64 17.07 2.08 -14.90
C VAL A 64 18.37 1.31 -14.61
N SER A 65 19.49 1.96 -14.90
CA SER A 65 20.82 1.40 -14.68
C SER A 65 21.04 1.07 -13.20
N GLY A 66 21.51 -0.14 -12.91
CA GLY A 66 21.75 -0.59 -11.54
C GLY A 66 20.48 -0.98 -10.77
N SER A 67 19.30 -0.96 -11.40
CA SER A 67 18.07 -1.46 -10.77
C SER A 67 18.25 -2.90 -10.27
N PRO A 68 17.79 -3.22 -9.04
CA PRO A 68 17.63 -4.60 -8.63
C PRO A 68 16.56 -5.30 -9.48
N VAL A 69 16.51 -6.63 -9.33
CA VAL A 69 15.46 -7.45 -9.94
C VAL A 69 14.32 -7.59 -8.94
N TYR A 70 13.11 -7.44 -9.45
CA TYR A 70 11.86 -7.63 -8.73
C TYR A 70 11.14 -8.85 -9.32
N SER A 71 10.46 -9.60 -8.47
CA SER A 71 9.62 -10.74 -8.84
C SER A 71 8.32 -10.67 -8.06
N PHE A 72 7.33 -11.45 -8.47
CA PHE A 72 6.16 -11.75 -7.66
C PHE A 72 6.63 -12.41 -6.36
N ASP A 73 6.17 -11.87 -5.24
CA ASP A 73 6.63 -12.13 -3.88
C ASP A 73 5.44 -11.92 -2.92
N LYS A 74 4.31 -12.57 -3.24
CA LYS A 74 3.11 -12.51 -2.41
C LYS A 74 3.43 -13.09 -1.03
N SER A 75 3.09 -12.34 0.00
CA SER A 75 3.26 -12.75 1.39
C SER A 75 2.43 -13.98 1.77
N THR A 76 2.84 -14.66 2.82
CA THR A 76 2.12 -15.76 3.48
C THR A 76 1.71 -15.35 4.90
N SER A 77 1.17 -16.26 5.70
CA SER A 77 0.90 -16.02 7.12
C SER A 77 2.17 -15.82 7.97
N SER A 78 3.34 -16.23 7.47
CA SER A 78 4.60 -16.20 8.23
C SER A 78 5.77 -15.53 7.51
N CYS A 79 5.62 -15.21 6.23
CA CYS A 79 6.63 -14.52 5.43
C CYS A 79 6.05 -13.24 4.83
N ILE A 80 6.55 -12.07 5.27
CA ILE A 80 6.07 -10.77 4.81
C ILE A 80 6.60 -10.42 3.40
N SER A 81 7.83 -10.82 3.10
CA SER A 81 8.53 -10.65 1.81
C SER A 81 9.85 -11.40 1.85
N THR A 82 10.31 -11.92 0.71
CA THR A 82 11.68 -12.44 0.55
C THR A 82 12.76 -11.34 0.65
N ASN A 83 12.39 -10.08 0.37
CA ASN A 83 13.28 -8.93 0.34
C ASN A 83 12.70 -7.75 1.14
N ALA A 84 12.60 -7.92 2.46
CA ALA A 84 11.97 -6.95 3.38
C ALA A 84 12.57 -5.52 3.32
N LEU A 85 13.86 -5.40 2.97
CA LEU A 85 14.58 -4.13 2.89
C LEU A 85 14.76 -3.61 1.45
N LEU A 86 14.11 -4.24 0.47
CA LEU A 86 14.05 -3.74 -0.90
C LEU A 86 12.80 -2.87 -1.03
N PRO A 87 12.92 -1.53 -1.06
CA PRO A 87 11.77 -0.65 -1.14
C PRO A 87 11.08 -0.72 -2.50
N ASP A 88 9.79 -0.38 -2.51
CA ASP A 88 9.06 -0.17 -3.74
C ASP A 88 9.49 1.16 -4.39
N PRO A 89 9.87 1.17 -5.68
CA PRO A 89 10.39 2.35 -6.36
C PRO A 89 9.33 3.44 -6.58
N TYR A 90 8.07 3.08 -6.80
CA TYR A 90 6.98 4.04 -6.97
C TYR A 90 6.67 4.74 -5.64
N GLU A 91 6.57 3.96 -4.57
CA GLU A 91 6.35 4.49 -3.22
C GLU A 91 7.54 5.36 -2.75
N SER A 92 8.77 4.96 -3.09
CA SER A 92 10.00 5.68 -2.72
C SER A 92 10.09 7.10 -3.27
N GLU A 93 9.43 7.39 -4.40
CA GLU A 93 9.38 8.74 -4.96
C GLU A 93 8.31 9.63 -4.31
N ARG A 94 7.34 9.02 -3.60
CA ARG A 94 6.11 9.69 -3.17
C ARG A 94 6.01 9.90 -1.69
N VAL A 95 6.59 9.03 -0.87
CA VAL A 95 6.43 9.11 0.59
C VAL A 95 7.73 8.90 1.35
N TYR A 96 7.75 9.39 2.59
CA TYR A 96 8.76 9.08 3.60
C TYR A 96 8.11 8.90 4.98
N VAL A 97 8.86 8.29 5.89
CA VAL A 97 8.48 8.15 7.30
C VAL A 97 9.24 9.19 8.10
N ASP A 98 8.54 9.87 9.01
CA ASP A 98 9.13 10.81 9.98
C ASP A 98 8.28 10.80 11.26
N VAL A 99 8.64 11.60 12.26
CA VAL A 99 7.85 11.79 13.47
C VAL A 99 6.50 12.43 13.12
N SER A 100 5.40 11.81 13.56
CA SER A 100 4.04 12.30 13.31
C SER A 100 3.81 13.68 13.94
N LEU A 101 2.99 14.50 13.28
CA LEU A 101 2.52 15.78 13.84
C LEU A 101 1.39 15.55 14.87
N ILE A 102 0.81 14.36 14.90
CA ILE A 102 -0.18 13.95 15.90
C ILE A 102 0.55 13.61 17.20
N SER A 103 0.17 14.31 18.27
CA SER A 103 0.81 14.16 19.57
C SER A 103 0.77 12.71 20.04
N SER A 104 1.94 12.16 20.40
CA SER A 104 2.10 10.80 20.93
C SER A 104 1.72 9.67 19.96
N ALA A 105 1.59 9.94 18.65
CA ALA A 105 1.30 8.90 17.64
C ALA A 105 2.56 8.18 17.11
N GLY A 106 3.77 8.62 17.52
CA GLY A 106 5.01 8.00 17.09
C GLY A 106 5.46 8.48 15.70
N GLU A 107 5.66 7.55 14.77
CA GLU A 107 6.00 7.87 13.38
C GLU A 107 4.72 8.09 12.54
N GLY A 108 4.84 8.84 11.46
CA GLY A 108 3.79 9.07 10.47
C GLY A 108 4.33 8.91 9.04
N LEU A 109 3.41 8.86 8.07
CA LEU A 109 3.73 8.81 6.64
C LEU A 109 3.53 10.20 6.04
N PHE A 110 4.52 10.70 5.31
CA PHE A 110 4.51 12.05 4.75
C PHE A 110 4.70 12.04 3.25
N SER A 111 4.09 12.99 2.55
CA SER A 111 4.26 13.13 1.11
C SER A 111 5.59 13.78 0.74
N LYS A 112 6.33 13.23 -0.23
CA LYS A 112 7.54 13.84 -0.82
C LYS A 112 7.22 14.90 -1.88
N VAL A 113 6.02 14.84 -2.44
CA VAL A 113 5.60 15.64 -3.60
C VAL A 113 4.19 16.17 -3.38
N ALA A 114 3.84 17.29 -4.02
CA ALA A 114 2.43 17.64 -4.14
C ALA A 114 1.73 16.58 -5.00
N ALA A 115 0.52 16.18 -4.64
CA ALA A 115 -0.26 15.20 -5.37
C ALA A 115 -1.73 15.61 -5.43
N GLU A 116 -2.38 15.34 -6.56
CA GLU A 116 -3.80 15.60 -6.75
C GLU A 116 -4.66 14.56 -6.03
N ALA A 117 -5.97 14.80 -5.97
CA ALA A 117 -6.94 13.79 -5.54
C ALA A 117 -6.84 12.50 -6.37
N SER A 118 -7.18 11.37 -5.75
CA SER A 118 -7.16 10.04 -6.36
C SER A 118 -5.77 9.52 -6.76
N THR A 119 -4.70 10.08 -6.19
CA THR A 119 -3.31 9.63 -6.41
C THR A 119 -2.96 8.50 -5.44
N VAL A 120 -2.41 7.39 -5.94
CA VAL A 120 -1.84 6.33 -5.08
C VAL A 120 -0.52 6.82 -4.51
N MET A 121 -0.36 6.77 -3.19
CA MET A 121 0.83 7.29 -2.50
C MET A 121 1.70 6.17 -1.94
N SER A 122 1.09 5.09 -1.43
CA SER A 122 1.78 4.05 -0.68
C SER A 122 1.02 2.73 -0.72
N PHE A 123 1.70 1.62 -0.44
CA PHE A 123 1.16 0.26 -0.46
C PHE A 123 1.09 -0.32 0.95
N TYR A 124 0.04 -1.08 1.24
CA TYR A 124 -0.14 -1.78 2.51
C TYR A 124 0.03 -3.29 2.27
N ASN A 125 1.28 -3.75 2.25
CA ASN A 125 1.61 -5.17 2.25
C ASN A 125 2.05 -5.64 3.64
N GLY A 126 1.72 -6.88 3.96
CA GLY A 126 1.96 -7.51 5.26
C GLY A 126 1.77 -9.02 5.16
N VAL A 127 1.95 -9.74 6.27
CA VAL A 127 1.55 -11.16 6.35
C VAL A 127 0.04 -11.29 6.20
N ARG A 128 -0.43 -12.48 5.81
CA ARG A 128 -1.85 -12.75 5.55
C ARG A 128 -2.38 -13.75 6.57
N ILE A 129 -3.23 -13.27 7.47
CA ILE A 129 -3.83 -14.05 8.57
C ILE A 129 -5.36 -13.98 8.49
N THR A 130 -6.05 -14.79 9.31
CA THR A 130 -7.51 -14.84 9.30
C THR A 130 -8.11 -13.81 10.27
N HIS A 131 -9.36 -13.40 10.02
CA HIS A 131 -10.12 -12.60 10.99
C HIS A 131 -10.23 -13.31 12.35
N GLN A 132 -10.46 -14.63 12.36
CA GLN A 132 -10.52 -15.41 13.60
C GLN A 132 -9.25 -15.30 14.45
N GLU A 133 -8.07 -15.28 13.83
CA GLU A 133 -6.80 -15.12 14.54
C GLU A 133 -6.67 -13.71 15.14
N VAL A 134 -7.07 -12.69 14.38
CA VAL A 134 -7.00 -11.28 14.78
C VAL A 134 -7.99 -10.97 15.91
N ASP A 135 -9.22 -11.46 15.81
CA ASP A 135 -10.29 -11.26 16.80
C ASP A 135 -10.02 -12.10 18.07
N GLY A 136 -9.27 -13.19 17.94
CA GLY A 136 -8.93 -14.09 19.04
C GLY A 136 -7.72 -13.67 19.87
N ARG A 137 -7.01 -12.60 19.49
CA ARG A 137 -5.77 -12.14 20.17
C ARG A 137 -5.91 -10.76 20.78
N ASP A 138 -4.93 -10.38 21.62
CA ASP A 138 -4.92 -9.08 22.29
C ASP A 138 -4.81 -7.92 21.30
N TRP A 139 -5.55 -6.84 21.55
CA TRP A 139 -5.51 -5.59 20.78
C TRP A 139 -4.11 -4.99 20.66
N ALA A 140 -3.22 -5.23 21.64
CA ALA A 140 -1.83 -4.81 21.58
C ALA A 140 -1.07 -5.37 20.36
N LEU A 141 -1.55 -6.47 19.77
CA LEU A 141 -0.98 -7.09 18.57
C LEU A 141 -1.66 -6.63 17.27
N ASN A 142 -2.74 -5.85 17.36
CA ASN A 142 -3.61 -5.46 16.23
C ASN A 142 -3.38 -4.01 15.77
N GLY A 143 -2.26 -3.40 16.14
CA GLY A 143 -1.96 -2.01 15.77
C GLY A 143 -1.82 -1.78 14.25
N ASN A 144 -1.41 -2.81 13.51
CA ASN A 144 -1.14 -2.76 12.06
C ASN A 144 -1.99 -3.76 11.26
N THR A 145 -3.13 -4.20 11.80
CA THR A 145 -4.04 -5.07 11.07
C THR A 145 -4.96 -4.26 10.18
N ILE A 146 -5.18 -4.73 8.95
CA ILE A 146 -6.16 -4.19 8.01
C ILE A 146 -6.86 -5.32 7.28
N SER A 147 -8.20 -5.36 7.34
CA SER A 147 -8.98 -6.31 6.53
C SER A 147 -8.71 -6.06 5.04
N LEU A 148 -8.32 -7.10 4.31
CA LEU A 148 -8.20 -7.06 2.85
C LEU A 148 -9.56 -7.37 2.21
N ASP A 149 -10.17 -8.45 2.68
CA ASP A 149 -11.46 -8.99 2.25
C ASP A 149 -12.10 -9.77 3.42
N ASP A 150 -13.19 -10.50 3.14
CA ASP A 150 -13.96 -11.26 4.15
C ASP A 150 -13.18 -12.44 4.76
N GLU A 151 -12.10 -12.90 4.12
CA GLU A 151 -11.33 -14.07 4.55
C GLU A 151 -9.96 -13.68 5.11
N THR A 152 -9.39 -12.57 4.62
CA THR A 152 -7.99 -12.21 4.82
C THR A 152 -7.84 -10.88 5.55
N VAL A 153 -6.98 -10.88 6.56
CA VAL A 153 -6.41 -9.68 7.18
C VAL A 153 -4.94 -9.59 6.84
N ILE A 154 -4.50 -8.40 6.44
CA ILE A 154 -3.08 -8.07 6.29
C ILE A 154 -2.57 -7.52 7.61
N ASP A 155 -1.40 -7.97 8.05
CA ASP A 155 -0.74 -7.48 9.27
C ASP A 155 0.74 -7.15 9.04
N VAL A 156 1.24 -6.13 9.72
CA VAL A 156 2.67 -5.79 9.79
C VAL A 156 3.13 -5.95 11.24
N PRO A 157 3.41 -7.20 11.69
CA PRO A 157 3.74 -7.46 13.08
C PRO A 157 5.17 -7.01 13.43
N GLU A 158 5.49 -6.98 14.72
CA GLU A 158 6.89 -6.85 15.14
C GLU A 158 7.75 -7.99 14.58
N PRO A 159 9.01 -7.72 14.19
CA PRO A 159 9.71 -6.43 14.24
C PRO A 159 9.56 -5.61 12.94
N TYR A 160 8.67 -6.02 12.02
CA TYR A 160 8.51 -5.41 10.69
C TYR A 160 7.74 -4.09 10.72
N ASN A 161 7.10 -3.76 11.84
CA ASN A 161 6.59 -2.41 12.10
C ASN A 161 7.71 -1.35 12.15
N HIS A 162 8.99 -1.72 12.20
CA HIS A 162 10.11 -0.79 12.12
C HIS A 162 10.66 -0.68 10.70
N ALA A 163 10.79 0.54 10.17
CA ALA A 163 11.29 0.79 8.81
C ALA A 163 12.71 0.21 8.57
N ALA A 164 13.52 0.12 9.62
CA ALA A 164 14.85 -0.50 9.58
C ALA A 164 14.84 -2.03 9.43
N LYS A 165 13.68 -2.67 9.57
CA LYS A 165 13.47 -4.12 9.43
C LYS A 165 12.60 -4.46 8.23
N TYR A 166 11.70 -3.57 7.85
CA TYR A 166 10.85 -3.71 6.67
C TYR A 166 10.53 -2.34 6.08
N CYS A 167 10.92 -2.14 4.83
CA CYS A 167 10.62 -0.95 4.05
C CYS A 167 10.17 -1.28 2.62
N ALA A 168 9.80 -2.54 2.36
CA ALA A 168 9.27 -2.95 1.06
C ALA A 168 7.93 -2.28 0.74
N SER A 169 7.13 -1.97 1.76
CA SER A 169 5.97 -1.10 1.66
C SER A 169 5.77 -0.31 2.97
N LEU A 170 5.16 0.87 2.91
CA LEU A 170 5.11 1.81 4.04
C LEU A 170 3.69 2.20 4.49
N GLY A 171 2.64 1.60 3.91
CA GLY A 171 1.25 1.99 4.20
C GLY A 171 0.85 1.85 5.67
N HIS A 172 1.47 0.93 6.40
CA HIS A 172 1.28 0.75 7.85
C HIS A 172 1.80 1.92 8.71
N LYS A 173 2.43 2.93 8.11
CA LYS A 173 2.93 4.13 8.79
C LYS A 173 1.97 5.31 8.75
N ALA A 174 0.89 5.25 7.96
CA ALA A 174 -0.09 6.32 7.93
C ALA A 174 -0.97 6.27 9.18
N ASN A 175 -0.98 7.35 9.94
CA ASN A 175 -1.77 7.44 11.17
C ASN A 175 -3.25 7.64 10.90
N HIS A 176 -4.02 7.42 11.97
CA HIS A 176 -5.44 7.70 11.98
C HIS A 176 -5.74 9.21 11.95
N SER A 177 -6.81 9.59 11.24
CA SER A 177 -7.53 10.85 11.43
C SER A 177 -9.02 10.67 11.15
N PHE A 178 -9.88 11.38 11.90
CA PHE A 178 -11.32 11.50 11.61
C PHE A 178 -11.63 12.50 10.49
N THR A 179 -10.65 13.30 10.06
CA THR A 179 -10.71 14.17 8.88
C THR A 179 -9.54 13.86 7.96
N PRO A 180 -9.47 12.63 7.41
CA PRO A 180 -8.30 12.17 6.69
C PRO A 180 -8.14 12.88 5.34
N ASN A 181 -6.93 12.84 4.79
CA ASN A 181 -6.63 13.27 3.42
C ASN A 181 -6.42 12.10 2.46
N CYS A 182 -6.44 10.87 2.97
CA CYS A 182 -6.34 9.63 2.21
C CYS A 182 -7.40 8.60 2.63
N ILE A 183 -7.55 7.57 1.81
CA ILE A 183 -8.33 6.35 2.08
C ILE A 183 -7.48 5.12 1.80
N TYR A 184 -7.89 4.00 2.40
CA TYR A 184 -7.48 2.69 1.93
C TYR A 184 -8.30 2.28 0.71
N ASP A 185 -7.63 1.75 -0.32
CA ASP A 185 -8.27 1.35 -1.59
C ASP A 185 -7.64 0.04 -2.08
N PRO A 186 -8.39 -0.90 -2.70
CA PRO A 186 -7.82 -2.14 -3.24
C PRO A 186 -6.74 -1.89 -4.29
N PHE A 187 -5.73 -2.75 -4.35
CA PHE A 187 -4.63 -2.63 -5.30
C PHE A 187 -4.08 -3.99 -5.73
N VAL A 188 -3.87 -4.18 -7.04
CA VAL A 188 -3.18 -5.37 -7.59
C VAL A 188 -1.72 -5.03 -7.86
N HIS A 189 -0.84 -5.40 -6.93
CA HIS A 189 0.59 -5.12 -7.03
C HIS A 189 1.34 -6.24 -7.75
N PRO A 190 2.24 -5.95 -8.72
CA PRO A 190 2.98 -6.98 -9.46
C PRO A 190 3.96 -7.75 -8.58
N ARG A 191 4.41 -7.15 -7.47
CA ARG A 191 5.23 -7.81 -6.44
C ARG A 191 4.40 -8.45 -5.33
N PHE A 192 3.43 -7.74 -4.74
CA PHE A 192 2.78 -8.17 -3.49
C PHE A 192 1.47 -8.93 -3.73
N GLY A 193 0.97 -8.96 -4.98
CA GLY A 193 -0.35 -9.47 -5.32
C GLY A 193 -1.47 -8.54 -4.85
N PRO A 194 -2.68 -9.11 -4.59
CA PRO A 194 -3.81 -8.33 -4.08
C PRO A 194 -3.54 -7.82 -2.67
N ILE A 195 -3.54 -6.50 -2.50
CA ILE A 195 -3.31 -5.78 -1.24
C ILE A 195 -4.23 -4.55 -1.18
N LYS A 196 -4.00 -3.68 -0.20
CA LYS A 196 -4.55 -2.32 -0.18
C LYS A 196 -3.45 -1.30 -0.48
N CYS A 197 -3.85 -0.11 -0.88
CA CYS A 197 -2.99 1.06 -1.04
C CYS A 197 -3.56 2.25 -0.26
N ILE A 198 -2.76 3.30 -0.10
CA ILE A 198 -3.20 4.60 0.39
C ILE A 198 -3.40 5.51 -0.82
N ARG A 199 -4.61 5.99 -1.01
CA ARG A 199 -4.99 6.90 -2.10
C ARG A 199 -5.49 8.22 -1.53
N THR A 200 -5.03 9.34 -2.10
CA THR A 200 -5.49 10.67 -1.70
C THR A 200 -6.98 10.86 -2.05
N ILE A 201 -7.75 11.53 -1.19
CA ILE A 201 -9.15 11.93 -1.48
C ILE A 201 -9.29 13.40 -1.87
N ARG A 202 -8.24 14.18 -1.66
CA ARG A 202 -8.07 15.58 -2.07
C ARG A 202 -6.62 15.81 -2.47
N ALA A 203 -6.32 16.99 -3.01
CA ALA A 203 -4.93 17.40 -3.18
C ALA A 203 -4.20 17.42 -1.82
N VAL A 204 -2.94 17.02 -1.82
CA VAL A 204 -2.01 17.06 -0.68
C VAL A 204 -0.74 17.79 -1.07
N GLU A 205 -0.20 18.56 -0.15
CA GLU A 205 1.04 19.29 -0.35
C GLU A 205 2.26 18.40 -0.13
N LYS A 206 3.41 18.85 -0.65
CA LYS A 206 4.70 18.29 -0.25
C LYS A 206 4.88 18.47 1.26
N ASP A 207 5.43 17.45 1.91
CA ASP A 207 5.69 17.35 3.34
C ASP A 207 4.40 17.35 4.22
N GLU A 208 3.21 17.20 3.61
CA GLU A 208 1.95 16.99 4.33
C GLU A 208 1.90 15.55 4.89
N GLU A 209 1.46 15.41 6.15
CA GLU A 209 1.23 14.10 6.77
C GLU A 209 -0.01 13.43 6.14
N LEU A 210 0.17 12.21 5.65
CA LEU A 210 -0.87 11.38 5.07
C LEU A 210 -1.56 10.60 6.20
N THR A 211 -2.87 10.82 6.33
CA THR A 211 -3.71 10.19 7.35
C THR A 211 -4.92 9.52 6.73
N VAL A 212 -5.39 8.47 7.38
CA VAL A 212 -6.50 7.62 6.92
C VAL A 212 -7.50 7.39 8.04
N ALA A 213 -8.76 7.14 7.69
CA ALA A 213 -9.73 6.66 8.68
C ALA A 213 -9.53 5.15 8.89
N TYR A 214 -9.22 4.71 10.11
CA TYR A 214 -8.97 3.29 10.39
C TYR A 214 -10.24 2.45 10.32
N GLY A 215 -11.41 3.06 10.48
CA GLY A 215 -12.69 2.40 10.23
C GLY A 215 -13.06 1.33 11.26
N TYR A 216 -12.56 1.42 12.50
CA TYR A 216 -13.03 0.58 13.59
C TYR A 216 -14.54 0.72 13.79
N ASP A 217 -15.20 -0.35 14.22
CA ASP A 217 -16.64 -0.34 14.46
C ASP A 217 -16.97 0.50 15.70
N HIS A 218 -17.80 1.53 15.51
CA HIS A 218 -18.23 2.42 16.59
C HIS A 218 -19.43 1.87 17.37
N ASN A 219 -20.20 0.94 16.80
CA ASN A 219 -21.40 0.37 17.41
C ASN A 219 -21.51 -1.15 17.17
N PRO A 220 -20.54 -1.95 17.64
CA PRO A 220 -20.58 -3.39 17.50
C PRO A 220 -21.79 -3.99 18.22
N VAL A 221 -22.45 -4.95 17.55
CA VAL A 221 -23.68 -5.58 18.04
C VAL A 221 -23.42 -6.27 19.38
N GLY A 222 -24.17 -5.86 20.41
CA GLY A 222 -24.08 -6.46 21.75
C GLY A 222 -23.05 -5.82 22.68
N GLN A 223 -22.36 -4.76 22.26
CA GLN A 223 -21.46 -3.99 23.11
C GLN A 223 -21.97 -2.53 23.28
N ASN A 224 -21.63 -1.91 24.41
CA ASN A 224 -21.96 -0.51 24.71
C ASN A 224 -20.75 0.41 24.45
N GLY A 225 -20.12 0.30 23.28
CA GLY A 225 -19.01 1.19 22.89
C GLY A 225 -18.23 0.68 21.67
N PRO A 226 -17.33 1.52 21.11
CA PRO A 226 -16.50 1.15 19.97
C PRO A 226 -15.54 -0.01 20.28
N GLU A 227 -15.39 -0.92 19.33
CA GLU A 227 -14.35 -1.96 19.35
C GLU A 227 -13.08 -1.39 18.71
N ALA A 228 -12.34 -0.62 19.52
CA ALA A 228 -11.15 0.10 19.11
C ALA A 228 -10.19 0.32 20.30
N PRO A 229 -8.90 0.57 20.04
CA PRO A 229 -7.93 0.95 21.08
C PRO A 229 -8.35 2.20 21.88
N GLU A 230 -7.87 2.32 23.12
CA GLU A 230 -8.24 3.42 24.02
C GLU A 230 -7.98 4.81 23.42
N TRP A 231 -6.83 4.99 22.76
CA TRP A 231 -6.47 6.27 22.11
C TRP A 231 -7.51 6.67 21.05
N TYR A 232 -8.02 5.72 20.27
CA TYR A 232 -9.03 5.97 19.24
C TYR A 232 -10.37 6.39 19.86
N GLN A 233 -10.79 5.70 20.94
CA GLN A 233 -12.03 6.03 21.63
C GLN A 233 -12.00 7.44 22.26
N LEU A 234 -10.84 7.87 22.76
CA LEU A 234 -10.65 9.23 23.29
C LEU A 234 -10.73 10.28 22.19
N GLU A 235 -10.05 10.06 21.06
CA GLU A 235 -10.11 10.95 19.90
C GLU A 235 -11.52 11.02 19.30
N LEU A 236 -12.25 9.89 19.23
CA LEU A 236 -13.63 9.85 18.74
C LEU A 236 -14.55 10.75 19.57
N LYS A 237 -14.44 10.67 20.90
CA LYS A 237 -15.22 11.53 21.81
C LYS A 237 -14.90 13.01 21.59
N ALA A 238 -13.61 13.35 21.45
CA ALA A 238 -13.18 14.72 21.21
C ALA A 238 -13.69 15.25 19.86
N PHE A 239 -13.62 14.42 18.81
CA PHE A 239 -14.12 14.74 17.48
C PHE A 239 -15.64 14.98 17.47
N GLN A 240 -16.42 14.09 18.07
CA GLN A 240 -17.88 14.25 18.19
C GLN A 240 -18.27 15.51 18.97
N ALA A 241 -17.55 15.83 20.05
CA ALA A 241 -17.79 17.05 20.82
C ALA A 241 -17.47 18.32 20.03
N ALA A 242 -16.50 18.27 19.11
CA ALA A 242 -16.16 19.40 18.24
C ALA A 242 -17.22 19.64 17.15
N GLN A 243 -17.89 18.59 16.65
CA GLN A 243 -18.96 18.71 15.64
C GLN A 243 -20.28 19.28 16.20
N GLN A 244 -20.48 19.24 17.52
CA GLN A 244 -21.67 19.77 18.18
C GLN A 244 -21.58 21.26 18.52
N LYS A 245 -20.44 21.90 18.24
CA LYS A 245 -20.20 23.35 18.42
C LYS A 245 -20.40 24.09 17.12
#